data_AF-A0A537YDE7-F1
#
_entry.id   AF-A0A537YDE7-F1
#
_cell.length_a   1.000
_cell.length_b   1.000
_cell.length_c   1.000
_cell.angle_alpha   90.00
_cell.angle_beta   90.00
_cell.angle_gamma   90.00
#
_symmetry.space_group_name_H-M   'P 1'
#
loop_
_entity.id
_entity.type
_entity.pdbx_description
1 polymer ?
#
loop_
_entity_poly.entity_id
_entity_poly.type
_entity_poly.pdbx_seq_one_letter_code
_entity_poly.pdbx_strand_id
1 'polypeptide(L)'
;AIYEEALDEGIPVNVVDDPPHCTFIAPSIIRRGDLMIAISTGGTNPAMAVRIRERLEKEFGPEYETYFDLIKRLKAEVDQAPTQQERADAWYRVADSNVLDLVRAGKIDKAYARAVEMLGAR
;
A
#
# COMPACT_ATOMS: atom_id res chain seq x y z
N ALA A 1 -33.65 -5.47 -9.62
CA ALA A 1 -33.84 -4.00 -9.54
C ALA A 1 -32.49 -3.31 -9.46
N ILE A 2 -31.80 -3.34 -8.30
CA ILE A 2 -30.51 -2.64 -8.13
C ILE A 2 -29.41 -3.15 -9.09
N TYR A 3 -29.30 -4.47 -9.31
CA TYR A 3 -28.30 -5.03 -10.25
C TYR A 3 -28.49 -4.54 -11.69
N GLU A 4 -29.71 -4.65 -12.22
CA GLU A 4 -30.04 -4.24 -13.58
C GLU A 4 -29.83 -2.73 -13.78
N GLU A 5 -30.28 -1.91 -12.82
CA GLU A 5 -30.06 -0.46 -12.86
C GLU A 5 -28.57 -0.10 -12.84
N ALA A 6 -27.76 -0.80 -12.05
CA ALA A 6 -26.32 -0.61 -12.04
C ALA A 6 -25.65 -1.00 -13.38
N LEU A 7 -26.13 -2.07 -14.04
CA LEU A 7 -25.66 -2.45 -15.37
C LEU A 7 -26.00 -1.40 -16.43
N ASP A 8 -27.24 -0.91 -16.42
CA ASP A 8 -27.73 0.09 -17.38
C ASP A 8 -26.93 1.41 -17.26
N GLU A 9 -26.51 1.78 -16.05
CA GLU A 9 -25.70 2.97 -15.76
C GLU A 9 -24.17 2.72 -15.83
N GLY A 10 -23.73 1.49 -16.12
CA GLY A 10 -22.30 1.14 -16.19
C GLY A 10 -21.55 1.22 -14.84
N ILE A 11 -22.28 1.05 -13.73
CA ILE A 11 -21.76 1.11 -12.36
C ILE A 11 -21.32 -0.29 -11.90
N PRO A 12 -20.08 -0.47 -11.39
CA PRO A 12 -19.68 -1.73 -10.78
C PRO A 12 -20.56 -2.09 -9.57
N VAL A 13 -21.07 -3.32 -9.54
CA VAL A 13 -21.96 -3.84 -8.50
C VAL A 13 -21.42 -5.18 -8.00
N ASN A 14 -21.43 -5.35 -6.68
CA ASN A 14 -21.15 -6.61 -6.01
C ASN A 14 -22.35 -6.95 -5.14
N VAL A 15 -23.05 -8.03 -5.47
CA VAL A 15 -24.19 -8.53 -4.70
C VAL A 15 -23.68 -9.63 -3.78
N VAL A 16 -23.63 -9.32 -2.48
CA VAL A 16 -23.15 -10.25 -1.45
C VAL A 16 -23.98 -11.53 -1.49
N ASP A 17 -23.30 -12.67 -1.43
CA ASP A 17 -23.88 -14.02 -1.51
C ASP A 17 -24.59 -14.38 -2.83
N ASP A 18 -24.46 -13.56 -3.88
CA ASP A 18 -25.03 -13.81 -5.21
C ASP A 18 -23.99 -13.57 -6.34
N PRO A 19 -23.04 -14.51 -6.54
CA PRO A 19 -21.96 -14.35 -7.50
C PRO A 19 -22.39 -14.10 -8.96
N PRO A 20 -23.46 -14.72 -9.49
CA PRO A 20 -23.96 -14.41 -10.84
C PRO A 20 -24.34 -12.94 -11.07
N HIS A 21 -24.70 -12.20 -10.02
CA HIS A 21 -25.09 -10.79 -10.08
C HIS A 21 -23.97 -9.85 -9.60
N CYS A 22 -22.71 -10.29 -9.66
CA CYS A 22 -21.55 -9.45 -9.38
C CYS A 22 -20.83 -9.07 -10.68
N THR A 23 -20.53 -7.79 -10.88
CA THR A 23 -19.64 -7.33 -11.95
C THR A 23 -18.20 -7.16 -11.50
N PHE A 24 -17.93 -7.29 -10.20
CA PHE A 24 -16.58 -7.37 -9.64
C PHE A 24 -16.53 -8.24 -8.37
N ILE A 25 -15.32 -8.64 -7.98
CA ILE A 25 -15.05 -9.42 -6.77
C ILE A 25 -14.44 -8.52 -5.69
N ALA A 26 -15.03 -8.51 -4.50
CA ALA A 26 -14.44 -7.86 -3.34
C ALA A 26 -13.16 -8.61 -2.89
N PRO A 27 -11.99 -7.97 -2.83
CA PRO A 27 -10.75 -8.61 -2.41
C PRO A 27 -10.62 -8.68 -0.88
N SER A 28 -9.70 -9.51 -0.39
CA SER A 28 -9.18 -9.41 0.97
C SER A 28 -8.16 -8.26 1.04
N ILE A 29 -8.30 -7.34 2.00
CA ILE A 29 -7.48 -6.11 2.05
C ILE A 29 -6.66 -6.04 3.33
N ILE A 30 -5.40 -5.60 3.22
CA ILE A 30 -4.56 -5.09 4.31
C ILE A 30 -4.43 -3.58 4.14
N ARG A 31 -4.59 -2.83 5.24
CA ARG A 31 -4.38 -1.39 5.29
C ARG A 31 -3.43 -1.01 6.42
N ARG A 32 -2.41 -0.19 6.11
CA ARG A 32 -1.44 0.40 7.04
C ARG A 32 -1.19 1.85 6.64
N GLY A 33 -2.03 2.77 7.13
CA GLY A 33 -2.08 4.14 6.62
C GLY A 33 -2.31 4.16 5.10
N ASP A 34 -1.32 4.68 4.38
CA ASP A 34 -1.31 4.81 2.91
C ASP A 34 -0.99 3.50 2.17
N LEU A 35 -0.41 2.50 2.84
CA LEU A 35 -0.19 1.19 2.23
C LEU A 35 -1.52 0.42 2.17
N MET A 36 -1.89 0.01 0.97
CA MET A 36 -2.98 -0.93 0.72
C MET A 36 -2.46 -2.14 -0.07
N ILE A 37 -2.78 -3.34 0.42
CA ILE A 37 -2.53 -4.59 -0.31
C ILE A 37 -3.88 -5.26 -0.51
N ALA A 38 -4.28 -5.47 -1.76
CA ALA A 38 -5.50 -6.19 -2.14
C ALA A 38 -5.15 -7.58 -2.68
N ILE A 39 -5.76 -8.61 -2.09
CA ILE A 39 -5.57 -10.01 -2.45
C ILE A 39 -6.89 -10.54 -3.02
N SER A 40 -6.85 -11.01 -4.26
CA SER A 40 -7.99 -11.64 -4.93
C SER A 40 -7.57 -12.97 -5.55
N THR A 41 -8.47 -13.95 -5.52
CA THR A 41 -8.31 -15.24 -6.22
C THR A 41 -9.22 -15.35 -7.44
N GLY A 42 -9.75 -14.23 -7.94
CA GLY A 42 -10.74 -14.27 -9.03
C GLY A 42 -12.03 -15.02 -8.66
N GLY A 43 -12.40 -15.04 -7.38
CA GLY A 43 -13.61 -15.72 -6.88
C GLY A 43 -13.47 -17.24 -6.69
N THR A 44 -12.37 -17.85 -7.15
CA THR A 44 -12.18 -19.31 -7.10
C THR A 44 -12.03 -19.88 -5.69
N ASN A 45 -11.33 -19.19 -4.79
CA ASN A 45 -11.12 -19.66 -3.42
C ASN A 45 -10.99 -18.49 -2.41
N PRO A 46 -12.12 -17.94 -1.92
CA PRO A 46 -12.13 -16.83 -0.97
C PRO A 46 -11.34 -17.13 0.32
N ALA A 47 -11.37 -18.37 0.80
CA ALA A 47 -10.63 -18.79 1.98
C ALA A 47 -9.11 -18.65 1.79
N MET A 48 -8.59 -18.96 0.60
CA MET A 48 -7.17 -18.76 0.30
C MET A 48 -6.77 -17.28 0.24
N ALA A 49 -7.63 -16.39 -0.27
CA ALA A 49 -7.38 -14.95 -0.22
C ALA A 49 -7.20 -14.47 1.24
N VAL A 50 -8.07 -14.94 2.14
CA VAL A 50 -8.00 -14.66 3.58
C VAL A 50 -6.72 -15.21 4.19
N ARG A 51 -6.33 -16.45 3.88
CA ARG A 51 -5.10 -17.06 4.42
C ARG A 51 -3.82 -16.36 3.95
N ILE A 52 -3.79 -15.89 2.72
CA ILE A 52 -2.68 -15.07 2.21
C ILE A 52 -2.65 -13.73 2.94
N ARG A 53 -3.81 -13.06 3.10
CA ARG A 53 -3.93 -11.82 3.88
C ARG A 53 -3.37 -12.00 5.30
N GLU A 54 -3.83 -13.02 6.04
CA GLU A 54 -3.37 -13.31 7.42
C GLU A 54 -1.85 -13.53 7.52
N ARG A 55 -1.22 -14.10 6.49
CA ARG A 55 0.24 -14.27 6.43
C ARG A 55 0.93 -12.93 6.20
N LEU A 56 0.46 -12.17 5.21
CA LEU A 56 1.04 -10.86 4.87
C LEU A 56 0.80 -9.83 5.98
N GLU A 57 -0.28 -9.92 6.77
CA GLU A 57 -0.50 -9.03 7.92
C GLU A 57 0.59 -9.13 8.99
N LYS A 58 1.28 -10.28 9.07
CA LYS A 58 2.43 -10.48 9.97
C LYS A 58 3.71 -9.88 9.43
N GLU A 59 3.84 -9.78 8.10
CA GLU A 59 4.99 -9.20 7.41
C GLU A 59 4.87 -7.68 7.29
N PHE A 60 3.66 -7.21 6.95
CA PHE A 60 3.28 -5.81 6.83
C PHE A 60 2.56 -5.35 8.10
N GLY A 61 3.32 -5.20 9.17
CA GLY A 61 2.83 -4.77 10.48
C GLY A 61 2.46 -3.26 10.54
N PRO A 62 2.03 -2.78 11.72
CA PRO A 62 1.65 -1.38 11.93
C PRO A 62 2.79 -0.38 11.69
N GLU A 63 4.05 -0.81 11.74
CA GLU A 63 5.21 0.04 11.45
C GLU A 63 5.16 0.69 10.06
N TYR A 64 4.47 0.08 9.10
CA TYR A 64 4.35 0.62 7.75
C TYR A 64 3.54 1.92 7.75
N GLU A 65 2.56 2.06 8.64
CA GLU A 65 1.80 3.32 8.77
C GLU A 65 2.74 4.45 9.23
N THR A 66 3.55 4.21 10.26
CA THR A 66 4.55 5.17 10.73
C THR A 66 5.62 5.46 9.68
N TYR A 67 6.06 4.44 8.93
CA TYR A 67 7.00 4.60 7.83
C TYR A 67 6.42 5.53 6.75
N PHE A 68 5.21 5.29 6.26
CA PHE A 68 4.60 6.14 5.24
C PHE A 68 4.32 7.56 5.75
N ASP A 69 3.94 7.74 7.01
CA ASP A 69 3.79 9.07 7.61
C ASP A 69 5.12 9.83 7.70
N LEU A 70 6.24 9.14 7.95
CA LEU A 70 7.57 9.72 7.89
C LEU A 70 7.91 10.12 6.44
N ILE A 71 7.69 9.24 5.47
CA ILE A 71 7.99 9.48 4.06
C ILE A 71 7.19 10.66 3.50
N LYS A 72 5.91 10.83 3.87
CA LYS A 72 5.10 11.99 3.47
C LYS A 72 5.75 13.33 3.82
N ARG A 73 6.41 13.40 4.98
CA ARG A 73 7.08 14.63 5.44
C ARG A 73 8.26 15.02 4.55
N LEU A 74 8.84 14.05 3.85
CA LEU A 74 10.02 14.21 3.00
C LEU A 74 9.67 14.51 1.54
N LYS A 75 8.38 14.61 1.21
CA LYS A 75 7.93 14.81 -0.18
C LYS A 75 8.48 16.12 -0.76
N ALA A 76 8.52 17.18 0.03
CA ALA A 76 9.00 18.49 -0.41
C ALA A 76 10.49 18.46 -0.77
N GLU A 77 11.29 17.68 -0.06
CA GLU A 77 12.73 17.48 -0.30
C GLU A 77 12.95 16.70 -1.60
N VAL A 78 12.17 15.65 -1.86
CA VAL A 78 12.27 14.90 -3.12
C VAL A 78 11.82 15.73 -4.31
N ASP A 79 10.79 16.55 -4.15
CA ASP A 79 10.27 17.42 -5.21
C ASP A 79 11.30 18.49 -5.66
N GLN A 80 12.38 18.72 -4.89
CA GLN A 80 13.51 19.58 -5.30
C GLN A 80 14.43 18.92 -6.35
N ALA A 81 14.39 17.60 -6.51
CA ALA A 81 15.20 16.92 -7.52
C ALA A 81 14.70 17.28 -8.94
N PRO A 82 15.60 17.68 -9.86
CA PRO A 82 15.19 18.34 -11.10
C PRO A 82 14.47 17.41 -12.08
N THR A 83 14.78 16.11 -12.09
CA THR A 83 14.17 15.15 -13.01
C THR A 83 13.30 14.10 -12.32
N GLN A 84 12.35 13.52 -13.07
CA GLN A 84 11.54 12.41 -12.58
C GLN A 84 12.39 11.17 -12.26
N GLN A 85 13.48 10.95 -13.01
CA GLN A 85 14.40 9.83 -12.77
C GLN A 85 15.12 10.00 -11.44
N GLU A 86 15.69 11.18 -11.14
CA GLU A 86 16.38 11.42 -9.86
C GLU A 86 15.42 11.33 -8.67
N ARG A 87 14.16 11.75 -8.83
CA ARG A 87 13.11 11.55 -7.81
C ARG A 87 12.85 10.06 -7.55
N ALA A 88 12.74 9.27 -8.62
CA ALA A 88 12.54 7.82 -8.50
C ALA A 88 13.75 7.17 -7.82
N ASP A 89 14.97 7.50 -8.25
CA ASP A 89 16.21 6.97 -7.67
C ASP A 89 16.33 7.31 -6.19
N ALA A 90 15.95 8.52 -5.78
CA ALA A 90 15.94 8.92 -4.38
C ALA A 90 14.96 8.09 -3.55
N TRP A 91 13.76 7.81 -4.07
CA TRP A 91 12.81 6.92 -3.39
C TRP A 91 13.30 5.48 -3.31
N TYR A 92 13.94 4.95 -4.36
CA TYR A 92 14.55 3.62 -4.32
C TYR A 92 15.65 3.54 -3.25
N ARG A 93 16.53 4.54 -3.15
CA ARG A 93 17.56 4.58 -2.09
C ARG A 93 16.95 4.53 -0.69
N VAL A 94 15.83 5.22 -0.46
CA VAL A 94 15.14 5.16 0.84
C VAL A 94 14.52 3.79 1.06
N ALA A 95 13.82 3.24 0.06
CA ALA A 95 13.16 1.94 0.13
C ALA A 95 14.14 0.77 0.35
N ASP A 96 15.32 0.84 -0.26
CA ASP A 96 16.38 -0.17 -0.16
C ASP A 96 17.30 0.03 1.06
N SER A 97 17.03 1.04 1.88
CA SER A 97 17.78 1.32 3.10
C SER A 97 17.18 0.66 4.34
N ASN A 98 17.86 0.80 5.47
CA ASN A 98 17.39 0.34 6.78
C ASN A 98 16.40 1.31 7.48
N VAL A 99 15.80 2.27 6.77
CA VAL A 99 14.83 3.22 7.37
C VAL A 99 13.65 2.48 8.00
N LEU A 100 13.08 1.48 7.30
CA LEU A 100 11.97 0.70 7.84
C LEU A 100 12.37 -0.08 9.11
N ASP A 101 13.59 -0.62 9.16
CA ASP A 101 14.08 -1.33 10.34
C ASP A 101 14.26 -0.39 11.55
N LEU A 102 14.65 0.87 11.30
CA LEU A 102 14.70 1.90 12.34
C LEU A 102 13.30 2.25 12.84
N VAL A 103 12.29 2.30 11.97
CA VAL A 103 10.89 2.48 12.35
C VAL A 103 10.39 1.29 13.18
N ARG A 104 10.67 0.05 12.75
CA ARG A 104 10.37 -1.19 13.49
C ARG A 104 10.98 -1.19 14.89
N ALA A 105 12.18 -0.64 15.03
CA ALA A 105 12.87 -0.50 16.31
C ALA A 105 12.40 0.69 17.16
N GLY A 106 11.39 1.45 16.71
CA GLY A 106 10.88 2.65 17.39
C GLY A 106 11.83 3.86 17.35
N LYS A 107 12.88 3.82 16.53
CA LYS A 107 13.92 4.86 16.45
C LYS A 107 13.56 5.91 15.39
N ILE A 108 12.42 6.58 15.56
CA ILE A 108 11.82 7.44 14.53
C ILE A 108 12.73 8.60 14.11
N ASP A 109 13.39 9.28 15.06
CA ASP A 109 14.31 10.38 14.73
C ASP A 109 15.51 9.91 13.88
N LYS A 110 16.01 8.71 14.18
CA LYS A 110 17.10 8.09 13.40
C LYS A 110 16.61 7.66 12.03
N ALA A 111 15.40 7.12 11.93
CA ALA A 111 14.78 6.77 10.66
C ALA A 111 14.63 8.01 9.77
N TYR A 112 14.21 9.14 10.36
CA TYR A 112 14.05 10.40 9.63
C TYR A 112 15.40 10.92 9.12
N ALA A 113 16.40 11.01 9.99
CA ALA A 113 17.75 11.44 9.62
C ALA A 113 18.34 10.55 8.51
N ARG A 114 18.15 9.23 8.62
CA ARG A 114 18.61 8.26 7.62
C ARG A 114 17.89 8.44 6.27
N ALA A 115 16.58 8.66 6.28
CA ALA A 115 15.82 8.90 5.06
C ALA A 115 16.29 10.17 4.35
N VAL A 116 16.49 11.28 5.09
CA VAL A 116 17.05 12.53 4.54
C VAL A 116 18.44 12.29 3.91
N GLU A 117 19.30 11.54 4.59
CA GLU A 117 20.62 11.18 4.05
C GLU A 117 20.52 10.42 2.71
N MET A 118 19.60 9.44 2.62
CA MET A 118 19.39 8.66 1.39
C MET A 118 18.84 9.51 0.25
N LEU A 119 18.05 10.54 0.53
CA LEU A 119 17.58 11.46 -0.49
C LEU A 119 18.73 12.32 -1.06
N GLY A 120 19.66 12.75 -0.21
CA GLY A 120 20.80 13.60 -0.59
C GLY A 120 22.00 12.86 -1.21
N ALA A 121 22.09 11.54 -1.05
CA ALA A 121 23.15 10.73 -1.64
C ALA A 121 23.05 10.77 -3.19
N ARG A 122 24.13 11.18 -3.86
CA ARG A 122 24.25 11.24 -5.33
C ARG A 122 25.35 10.30 -5.80
#